data_AF-A0A8T5T0N9-F1
#
_entry.id   AF-A0A8T5T0N9-F1
#
_cell.length_a   1.000
_cell.length_b   1.000
_cell.length_c   1.000
_cell.angle_alpha   90.00
_cell.angle_beta   90.00
_cell.angle_gamma   90.00
#
_symmetry.space_group_name_H-M   'P 1'
#
loop_
_entity.id
_entity.type
_entity.pdbx_description
1 polymer ?
#
loop_
_entity_poly.entity_id
_entity_poly.type
_entity_poly.pdbx_seq_one_letter_code
_entity_poly.pdbx_strand_id
1 'polypeptide(L)'
;MDSAELMNNIKTEINYISKILVDSVKEDYSFSKKTILVKHRLQSLIDLLNSLNESYDQSIEKINAFYEEILDQISNIILSEDSSKNDSSFYNFERLRYGLASVLLNSWGKGGFLRVTGSAQALSNLLLGFQEIRYDQIIVGLDHPDFIARFFLAINLLNSRANLYLNTSIKLYKISRENLEKWSSEGLISYQKLYDLYQQNWNIQEFIKIEKRSGKFFILNLYRTTFEIFNNMIINLISLYSRSSSTLKTNNSITFFQSDSDESFLISLKNLHNILQNYFEDFKTYARQHKQNIEDDPLYQTIVSKYSLITKFTGLLIDGYFHLAKVVNDGENTILNSFQEILTKFTDTLKQERKLFNDQRFVFSRYGELIVNYLEPFILFAGYLDKMNKKIKYLKLIEENIGKYFSQSGVERYPQLYSLFLCENIEVHILQNDNILVLETANKLIDASEYFLYHSRDEFSMYLLGSLTKLLLGRMSQNMFFQSITKKLLDLKDYFDDFYVQEINDYLENVRDTINSKTAIFNTKRDNIVNIFDAYTILKLNLSKLSLAQGYGEIIYTPFNLQQDYIDL
;
A
#
# COMPACT_ATOMS: atom_id res chain seq x y z
N MET A 1 -0.80 28.49 -1.08
CA MET A 1 -1.98 28.44 -1.97
C MET A 1 -2.99 27.56 -1.26
N ASP A 2 -4.22 28.03 -1.08
CA ASP A 2 -5.29 27.22 -0.49
C ASP A 2 -5.67 26.09 -1.48
N SER A 3 -6.07 24.91 -0.98
CA SER A 3 -6.47 23.74 -1.77
C SER A 3 -7.53 24.08 -2.83
N ALA A 4 -8.47 24.97 -2.52
CA ALA A 4 -9.52 25.38 -3.46
C ALA A 4 -8.96 26.18 -4.67
N GLU A 5 -7.98 27.04 -4.42
CA GLU A 5 -7.29 27.82 -5.46
C GLU A 5 -6.46 26.88 -6.35
N LEU A 6 -5.77 25.92 -5.75
CA LEU A 6 -5.01 24.90 -6.46
C LEU A 6 -5.89 24.06 -7.40
N MET A 7 -7.04 23.59 -6.90
CA MET A 7 -8.01 22.82 -7.69
C MET A 7 -8.53 23.63 -8.90
N ASN A 8 -8.83 24.92 -8.72
CA ASN A 8 -9.26 25.78 -9.83
C ASN A 8 -8.16 25.99 -10.88
N ASN A 9 -6.90 26.13 -10.45
CA ASN A 9 -5.76 26.26 -11.36
C ASN A 9 -5.57 25.00 -12.20
N ILE A 10 -5.80 23.81 -11.63
CA ILE A 10 -5.73 22.54 -12.36
C ILE A 10 -6.81 22.44 -13.43
N LYS A 11 -8.08 22.74 -13.08
CA LYS A 11 -9.19 22.79 -14.05
C LYS A 11 -8.88 23.75 -15.19
N THR A 12 -8.30 24.90 -14.85
CA THR A 12 -7.93 25.93 -15.83
C THR A 12 -6.90 25.42 -16.82
N GLU A 13 -5.83 24.76 -16.37
CA GLU A 13 -4.81 24.19 -17.27
C GLU A 13 -5.37 23.09 -18.17
N ILE A 14 -6.25 22.22 -17.66
CA ILE A 14 -6.89 21.16 -18.47
C ILE A 14 -7.82 21.75 -19.53
N ASN A 15 -8.59 22.79 -19.19
CA ASN A 15 -9.41 23.52 -20.15
C ASN A 15 -8.58 24.19 -21.23
N TYR A 16 -7.43 24.79 -20.88
CA TYR A 16 -6.52 25.37 -21.87
C TYR A 16 -5.94 24.32 -22.83
N ILE A 17 -5.53 23.16 -22.30
CA ILE A 17 -5.06 22.03 -23.10
C ILE A 17 -6.16 21.58 -24.06
N SER A 18 -7.36 21.32 -23.55
CA SER A 18 -8.52 20.89 -24.34
C SER A 18 -8.82 21.89 -25.46
N LYS A 19 -8.79 23.19 -25.13
CA LYS A 19 -9.00 24.26 -26.10
C LYS A 19 -7.93 24.27 -27.19
N ILE A 20 -6.65 24.15 -26.85
CA ILE A 20 -5.56 24.06 -27.86
C ILE A 20 -5.76 22.85 -28.77
N LEU A 21 -6.19 21.71 -28.20
CA LEU A 21 -6.40 20.48 -28.97
C LEU A 21 -7.61 20.56 -29.91
N VAL A 22 -8.73 21.13 -29.45
CA VAL A 22 -10.00 21.24 -30.18
C VAL A 22 -10.03 22.44 -31.14
N ASP A 23 -9.64 23.64 -30.69
CA ASP A 23 -9.69 24.87 -31.48
C ASP A 23 -8.55 24.98 -32.51
N SER A 24 -7.57 24.06 -32.47
CA SER A 24 -6.54 23.96 -33.52
C SER A 24 -7.07 23.67 -34.93
N VAL A 25 -8.33 23.21 -35.04
CA VAL A 25 -9.02 23.06 -36.33
C VAL A 25 -9.52 24.41 -36.87
N LYS A 26 -9.67 25.44 -36.01
CA LYS A 26 -10.17 26.77 -36.37
C LYS A 26 -9.10 27.86 -36.45
N GLU A 27 -8.00 27.73 -35.71
CA GLU A 27 -6.96 28.80 -35.57
C GLU A 27 -5.67 28.56 -36.38
N ASP A 28 -5.62 27.60 -37.32
CA ASP A 28 -4.45 27.31 -38.18
C ASP A 28 -3.12 27.16 -37.42
N TYR A 29 -3.14 26.55 -36.22
CA TYR A 29 -1.90 26.21 -35.54
C TYR A 29 -1.14 25.14 -36.35
N SER A 30 0.11 25.43 -36.70
CA SER A 30 1.00 24.39 -37.21
C SER A 30 1.16 23.28 -36.16
N PHE A 31 1.33 22.04 -36.62
CA PHE A 31 1.50 20.87 -35.74
C PHE A 31 2.59 21.11 -34.68
N SER A 32 3.74 21.67 -35.07
CA SER A 32 4.83 22.00 -34.15
C SER A 32 4.44 23.02 -33.07
N LYS A 33 3.65 24.05 -33.43
CA LYS A 33 3.19 25.07 -32.47
C LYS A 33 2.18 24.50 -31.49
N LYS A 34 1.30 23.60 -31.96
CA LYS A 34 0.36 22.84 -31.12
C LYS A 34 1.11 21.98 -30.09
N THR A 35 2.07 21.16 -30.54
CA THR A 35 2.87 20.30 -29.66
C THR A 35 3.61 21.10 -28.58
N ILE A 36 4.19 22.26 -28.91
CA ILE A 36 4.90 23.10 -27.93
C ILE A 36 3.94 23.65 -26.87
N LEU A 37 2.79 24.17 -27.28
CA LEU A 37 1.81 24.77 -26.36
C LEU A 37 1.21 23.72 -25.42
N VAL A 38 0.85 22.54 -25.96
CA VAL A 38 0.34 21.42 -25.17
C VAL A 38 1.40 20.96 -24.18
N LYS A 39 2.65 20.78 -24.61
CA LYS A 39 3.76 20.36 -23.74
C LYS A 39 3.98 21.33 -22.56
N HIS A 40 3.95 22.63 -22.81
CA HIS A 40 4.14 23.64 -21.74
C HIS A 40 3.00 23.58 -20.72
N ARG A 41 1.75 23.54 -21.19
CA ARG A 41 0.57 23.48 -20.32
C ARG A 41 0.50 22.16 -19.54
N LEU A 42 0.89 21.06 -20.18
CA LEU A 42 0.98 19.76 -19.55
C LEU A 42 2.01 19.72 -18.41
N GLN A 43 3.16 20.37 -18.57
CA GLN A 43 4.14 20.49 -17.50
C GLN A 43 3.57 21.28 -16.31
N SER A 44 2.90 22.41 -16.58
CA SER A 44 2.22 23.20 -15.55
C SER A 44 1.17 22.37 -14.80
N LEU A 45 0.38 21.58 -15.53
CA LEU A 45 -0.60 20.68 -14.94
C LEU A 45 0.06 19.63 -14.03
N ILE A 46 1.15 19.01 -14.46
CA ILE A 46 1.90 18.04 -13.66
C ILE A 46 2.40 18.67 -12.35
N ASP A 47 2.95 19.88 -12.42
CA ASP A 47 3.48 20.57 -11.24
C ASP A 47 2.36 20.89 -10.24
N LEU A 48 1.21 21.38 -10.72
CA LEU A 48 0.03 21.62 -9.89
C LEU A 48 -0.51 20.34 -9.25
N LEU A 49 -0.61 19.24 -10.01
CA LEU A 49 -1.05 17.95 -9.50
C LEU A 49 -0.11 17.39 -8.42
N ASN A 50 1.20 17.64 -8.53
CA ASN A 50 2.15 17.24 -7.51
C ASN A 50 1.97 18.04 -6.21
N SER A 51 1.60 19.32 -6.30
CA SER A 51 1.33 20.18 -5.13
C SER A 51 0.04 19.80 -4.38
N LEU A 52 -0.90 19.13 -5.04
CA LEU A 52 -2.16 18.69 -4.42
C LEU A 52 -1.92 17.70 -3.27
N ASN A 53 -0.89 16.85 -3.37
CA ASN A 53 -0.60 15.83 -2.38
C ASN A 53 -0.16 16.38 -1.01
N GLU A 54 0.16 17.67 -0.91
CA GLU A 54 0.70 18.28 0.32
C GLU A 54 -0.34 19.12 1.09
N SER A 55 -1.56 19.33 0.56
CA SER A 55 -2.53 20.28 1.11
C SER A 55 -4.00 19.88 0.89
N TYR A 56 -4.56 19.06 1.78
CA TYR A 56 -6.01 18.80 1.80
C TYR A 56 -6.64 19.28 3.11
N ASP A 57 -7.09 20.53 3.11
CA ASP A 57 -8.00 21.07 4.12
C ASP A 57 -9.48 21.00 3.64
N GLN A 58 -9.75 20.34 2.51
CA GLN A 58 -11.08 20.23 1.90
C GLN A 58 -11.79 18.94 2.28
N SER A 59 -13.13 18.97 2.28
CA SER A 59 -13.92 17.74 2.47
C SER A 59 -13.68 16.77 1.32
N ILE A 60 -13.83 15.51 1.67
CA ILE A 60 -13.48 14.40 0.81
C ILE A 60 -14.41 14.28 -0.40
N GLU A 61 -15.72 14.55 -0.26
CA GLU A 61 -16.64 14.52 -1.41
C GLU A 61 -16.24 15.54 -2.48
N LYS A 62 -15.75 16.71 -2.08
CA LYS A 62 -15.27 17.74 -3.01
C LYS A 62 -13.99 17.31 -3.73
N ILE A 63 -13.09 16.62 -3.02
CA ILE A 63 -11.86 16.06 -3.59
C ILE A 63 -12.20 14.99 -4.63
N ASN A 64 -13.17 14.11 -4.34
CA ASN A 64 -13.64 13.08 -5.27
C ASN A 64 -14.26 13.65 -6.53
N ALA A 65 -15.26 14.52 -6.37
CA ALA A 65 -15.92 15.16 -7.50
C ALA A 65 -14.89 15.86 -8.41
N PHE A 66 -13.86 16.45 -7.81
CA PHE A 66 -12.75 17.03 -8.54
C PHE A 66 -11.89 16.00 -9.30
N TYR A 67 -11.45 14.92 -8.65
CA TYR A 67 -10.65 13.89 -9.32
C TYR A 67 -11.43 13.20 -10.45
N GLU A 68 -12.71 12.89 -10.24
CA GLU A 68 -13.60 12.33 -11.27
C GLU A 68 -13.75 13.29 -12.45
N GLU A 69 -14.04 14.58 -12.19
CA GLU A 69 -14.15 15.61 -13.21
C GLU A 69 -12.84 15.77 -14.02
N ILE A 70 -11.68 15.78 -13.35
CA ILE A 70 -10.38 15.87 -14.02
C ILE A 70 -10.10 14.61 -14.85
N LEU A 71 -10.41 13.43 -14.34
CA LEU A 71 -10.21 12.16 -15.05
C LEU A 71 -11.08 12.08 -16.32
N ASP A 72 -12.33 12.54 -16.25
CA ASP A 72 -13.23 12.63 -17.40
C ASP A 72 -12.68 13.61 -18.45
N GLN A 73 -12.22 14.78 -18.03
CA GLN A 73 -11.62 15.76 -18.94
C GLN A 73 -10.36 15.22 -19.63
N ILE A 74 -9.46 14.56 -18.89
CA ILE A 74 -8.26 13.92 -19.47
C ILE A 74 -8.65 12.80 -20.43
N SER A 75 -9.67 12.00 -20.09
CA SER A 75 -10.16 10.93 -20.98
C SER A 75 -10.72 11.48 -22.28
N ASN A 76 -11.46 12.59 -22.23
CA ASN A 76 -11.96 13.29 -23.42
C ASN A 76 -10.81 13.85 -24.28
N ILE A 77 -9.76 14.40 -23.66
CA ILE A 77 -8.54 14.82 -24.37
C ILE A 77 -7.94 13.63 -25.14
N ILE A 78 -7.74 12.50 -24.48
CA ILE A 78 -7.15 11.29 -25.09
C ILE A 78 -8.00 10.78 -26.26
N LEU A 79 -9.33 10.74 -26.11
CA LEU A 79 -10.26 10.32 -27.18
C LEU A 79 -10.24 11.27 -28.38
N SER A 80 -9.89 12.53 -28.17
CA SER A 80 -9.79 13.54 -29.23
C SER A 80 -8.43 13.55 -29.94
N GLU A 81 -7.41 12.91 -29.36
CA GLU A 81 -6.09 12.78 -29.97
C GLU A 81 -6.05 11.60 -30.95
N ASP A 82 -5.44 11.82 -32.11
CA ASP A 82 -5.21 10.76 -33.10
C ASP A 82 -4.09 9.84 -32.61
N SER A 83 -4.47 8.69 -32.05
CA SER A 83 -3.54 7.69 -31.49
C SER A 83 -2.53 7.15 -32.51
N SER A 84 -2.80 7.31 -33.82
CA SER A 84 -1.87 6.91 -34.88
C SER A 84 -0.66 7.83 -35.01
N LYS A 85 -0.73 9.06 -34.47
CA LYS A 85 0.33 10.07 -34.59
C LYS A 85 1.47 9.91 -33.57
N ASN A 86 1.35 9.00 -32.59
CA ASN A 86 2.43 8.61 -31.68
C ASN A 86 3.19 9.79 -31.04
N ASP A 87 2.52 10.91 -30.74
CA ASP A 87 3.18 12.06 -30.08
C ASP A 87 3.39 11.75 -28.59
N SER A 88 4.52 12.20 -28.05
CA SER A 88 4.86 12.20 -26.64
C SER A 88 3.76 12.78 -25.73
N SER A 89 2.94 13.70 -26.25
CA SER A 89 1.81 14.30 -25.52
C SER A 89 0.75 13.26 -25.13
N PHE A 90 0.34 12.39 -26.07
CA PHE A 90 -0.61 11.31 -25.84
C PHE A 90 -0.19 10.42 -24.66
N TYR A 91 1.06 9.95 -24.68
CA TYR A 91 1.60 9.09 -23.64
C TYR A 91 1.72 9.79 -22.27
N ASN A 92 1.92 11.10 -22.24
CA ASN A 92 1.90 11.86 -20.99
C ASN A 92 0.48 12.01 -20.43
N PHE A 93 -0.55 12.18 -21.28
CA PHE A 93 -1.95 12.16 -20.84
C PHE A 93 -2.36 10.80 -20.31
N GLU A 94 -1.98 9.72 -21.00
CA GLU A 94 -2.18 8.36 -20.52
C GLU A 94 -1.51 8.15 -19.15
N ARG A 95 -0.25 8.56 -19.00
CA ARG A 95 0.47 8.49 -17.72
C ARG A 95 -0.27 9.23 -16.61
N LEU A 96 -0.80 10.43 -16.89
CA LEU A 96 -1.58 11.21 -15.93
C LEU A 96 -2.89 10.50 -15.58
N ARG A 97 -3.62 9.98 -16.57
CA ARG A 97 -4.86 9.23 -16.37
C ARG A 97 -4.64 8.02 -15.46
N TYR A 98 -3.61 7.22 -15.73
CA TYR A 98 -3.22 6.10 -14.87
C TYR A 98 -2.82 6.54 -13.45
N GLY A 99 -2.02 7.59 -13.34
CA GLY A 99 -1.54 8.12 -12.06
C GLY A 99 -2.67 8.63 -11.18
N LEU A 100 -3.56 9.45 -11.73
CA LEU A 100 -4.72 10.01 -11.03
C LEU A 100 -5.71 8.93 -10.62
N ALA A 101 -6.00 7.97 -11.51
CA ALA A 101 -6.84 6.82 -11.17
C ALA A 101 -6.22 5.97 -10.05
N SER A 102 -4.90 5.77 -10.05
CA SER A 102 -4.18 5.06 -8.99
C SER A 102 -4.20 5.83 -7.66
N VAL A 103 -4.10 7.17 -7.67
CA VAL A 103 -4.24 8.01 -6.46
C VAL A 103 -5.66 7.91 -5.91
N LEU A 104 -6.67 8.02 -6.77
CA LEU A 104 -8.08 7.83 -6.41
C LEU A 104 -8.32 6.43 -5.83
N LEU A 105 -7.68 5.38 -6.36
CA LEU A 105 -7.74 4.05 -5.77
C LEU A 105 -7.01 3.94 -4.43
N ASN A 106 -5.83 4.56 -4.31
CA ASN A 106 -4.97 4.35 -3.16
C ASN A 106 -5.47 5.05 -1.92
N SER A 107 -6.01 6.26 -2.07
CA SER A 107 -6.56 7.05 -0.98
C SER A 107 -7.94 6.54 -0.53
N TRP A 108 -8.65 5.78 -1.36
CA TRP A 108 -10.09 5.50 -1.14
C TRP A 108 -10.50 4.02 -1.21
N GLY A 109 -9.74 3.19 -1.93
CA GLY A 109 -9.90 1.74 -1.90
C GLY A 109 -9.50 1.14 -0.57
N LYS A 110 -8.56 1.77 0.15
CA LYS A 110 -8.24 1.42 1.54
C LYS A 110 -9.39 1.73 2.51
N GLY A 111 -10.17 2.76 2.22
CA GLY A 111 -11.25 3.21 3.10
C GLY A 111 -12.65 2.66 2.81
N GLY A 112 -12.79 1.66 1.94
CA GLY A 112 -14.10 1.15 1.56
C GLY A 112 -15.03 2.16 0.87
N PHE A 113 -14.60 3.40 0.61
CA PHE A 113 -15.44 4.46 0.05
C PHE A 113 -15.79 4.22 -1.42
N LEU A 114 -14.92 3.50 -2.15
CA LEU A 114 -15.24 2.97 -3.48
C LEU A 114 -16.42 1.97 -3.48
N ARG A 115 -16.88 1.54 -2.30
CA ARG A 115 -18.10 0.75 -2.09
C ARG A 115 -19.35 1.63 -1.96
N VAL A 116 -19.21 2.89 -1.55
CA VAL A 116 -20.34 3.73 -1.10
C VAL A 116 -20.90 4.61 -2.22
N THR A 117 -20.21 4.82 -3.33
CA THR A 117 -20.72 5.67 -4.44
C THR A 117 -20.20 5.19 -5.79
N GLY A 118 -20.82 5.62 -6.89
CA GLY A 118 -20.60 5.17 -8.28
C GLY A 118 -19.16 5.16 -8.83
N SER A 119 -18.14 5.41 -8.02
CA SER A 119 -16.72 5.37 -8.32
C SER A 119 -16.17 3.98 -8.68
N ALA A 120 -16.77 2.86 -8.24
CA ALA A 120 -16.37 1.51 -8.73
C ALA A 120 -16.81 1.28 -10.19
N GLN A 121 -17.97 1.81 -10.57
CA GLN A 121 -18.46 1.78 -11.94
C GLN A 121 -17.74 2.83 -12.80
N ALA A 122 -17.45 4.01 -12.26
CA ALA A 122 -16.57 5.00 -12.91
C ALA A 122 -15.15 4.45 -13.08
N LEU A 123 -14.60 3.73 -12.09
CA LEU A 123 -13.31 3.05 -12.19
C LEU A 123 -13.36 1.91 -13.20
N SER A 124 -14.44 1.11 -13.23
CA SER A 124 -14.63 0.08 -14.25
C SER A 124 -14.72 0.69 -15.66
N ASN A 125 -15.46 1.78 -15.84
CA ASN A 125 -15.56 2.51 -17.10
C ASN A 125 -14.22 3.14 -17.50
N LEU A 126 -13.50 3.70 -16.53
CA LEU A 126 -12.17 4.26 -16.71
C LEU A 126 -11.14 3.17 -17.06
N LEU A 127 -11.29 1.97 -16.48
CA LEU A 127 -10.50 0.79 -16.82
C LEU A 127 -10.80 0.26 -18.23
N LEU A 128 -12.07 0.26 -18.65
CA LEU A 128 -12.50 -0.14 -20.00
C LEU A 128 -12.00 0.82 -21.09
N GLY A 129 -11.73 2.09 -20.74
CA GLY A 129 -11.21 3.11 -21.64
C GLY A 129 -9.69 3.14 -21.81
N PHE A 130 -8.94 2.25 -21.14
CA PHE A 130 -7.48 2.17 -21.30
C PHE A 130 -7.07 1.32 -22.49
N GLN A 131 -6.19 1.86 -23.31
CA GLN A 131 -5.64 1.17 -24.47
C GLN A 131 -4.34 0.43 -24.14
N GLU A 132 -3.98 -0.56 -24.97
CA GLU A 132 -2.69 -1.21 -24.86
C GLU A 132 -1.56 -0.23 -25.22
N ILE A 133 -0.61 -0.07 -24.29
CA ILE A 133 0.54 0.82 -24.43
C ILE A 133 1.66 0.17 -25.25
N ARG A 134 2.03 0.81 -26.37
CA ARG A 134 3.22 0.48 -27.18
C ARG A 134 4.45 1.27 -26.73
N TYR A 135 5.00 0.89 -25.58
CA TYR A 135 6.17 1.56 -24.98
C TYR A 135 7.43 1.47 -25.85
N ASP A 136 7.55 0.42 -26.67
CA ASP A 136 8.59 0.19 -27.67
C ASP A 136 8.67 1.32 -28.69
N GLN A 137 7.57 2.03 -28.93
CA GLN A 137 7.51 3.17 -29.85
C GLN A 137 7.91 4.50 -29.20
N ILE A 138 7.98 4.53 -27.87
CA ILE A 138 8.45 5.69 -27.12
C ILE A 138 9.98 5.69 -27.08
N ILE A 139 10.58 4.53 -26.83
CA ILE A 139 12.03 4.37 -26.63
C ILE A 139 12.81 4.68 -27.92
N VAL A 140 13.93 5.38 -27.75
CA VAL A 140 14.89 5.71 -28.79
C VAL A 140 16.28 5.25 -28.36
N GLY A 141 17.27 5.27 -29.28
CA GLY A 141 18.65 4.93 -28.94
C GLY A 141 19.25 5.86 -27.88
N LEU A 142 20.22 5.35 -27.10
CA LEU A 142 20.93 6.07 -26.04
C LEU A 142 21.60 7.37 -26.50
N ASP A 143 21.98 7.45 -27.77
CA ASP A 143 22.63 8.57 -28.42
C ASP A 143 21.65 9.67 -28.86
N HIS A 144 20.35 9.39 -28.89
CA HIS A 144 19.31 10.32 -29.30
C HIS A 144 19.11 11.42 -28.24
N PRO A 145 18.95 12.70 -28.64
CA PRO A 145 18.81 13.83 -27.70
C PRO A 145 17.60 13.69 -26.76
N ASP A 146 16.51 13.08 -27.23
CA ASP A 146 15.29 12.85 -26.42
C ASP A 146 15.30 11.56 -25.60
N PHE A 147 16.39 10.77 -25.61
CA PHE A 147 16.45 9.46 -24.93
C PHE A 147 15.94 9.55 -23.50
N ILE A 148 16.46 10.50 -22.72
CA ILE A 148 16.13 10.70 -21.31
C ILE A 148 14.62 10.91 -21.09
N ALA A 149 14.05 11.86 -21.84
CA ALA A 149 12.66 12.23 -21.67
C ALA A 149 11.74 11.07 -22.04
N ARG A 150 12.07 10.35 -23.12
CA ARG A 150 11.32 9.19 -23.62
C ARG A 150 11.47 7.96 -22.72
N PHE A 151 12.66 7.75 -22.17
CA PHE A 151 12.93 6.66 -21.23
C PHE A 151 12.14 6.84 -19.93
N PHE A 152 12.17 8.04 -19.32
CA PHE A 152 11.32 8.33 -18.17
C PHE A 152 9.84 8.27 -18.47
N LEU A 153 9.43 8.70 -19.66
CA LEU A 153 8.03 8.60 -20.08
C LEU A 153 7.59 7.14 -20.12
N ALA A 154 8.36 6.26 -20.77
CA ALA A 154 8.07 4.83 -20.84
C ALA A 154 8.06 4.17 -19.46
N ILE A 155 9.08 4.44 -18.63
CA ILE A 155 9.17 3.90 -17.26
C ILE A 155 7.97 4.35 -16.41
N ASN A 156 7.68 5.65 -16.38
CA ASN A 156 6.59 6.14 -15.54
C ASN A 156 5.23 5.65 -16.05
N LEU A 157 5.06 5.54 -17.36
CA LEU A 157 3.82 5.05 -17.97
C LEU A 157 3.56 3.58 -17.59
N LEU A 158 4.56 2.71 -17.76
CA LEU A 158 4.45 1.30 -17.37
C LEU A 158 4.26 1.14 -15.86
N ASN A 159 4.96 1.94 -15.04
CA ASN A 159 4.83 1.90 -13.59
C ASN A 159 3.44 2.37 -13.14
N SER A 160 2.91 3.45 -13.70
CA SER A 160 1.55 3.91 -13.41
C SER A 160 0.50 2.87 -13.80
N ARG A 161 0.65 2.23 -14.97
CA ARG A 161 -0.23 1.13 -15.39
C ARG A 161 -0.16 -0.05 -14.43
N ALA A 162 1.04 -0.51 -14.07
CA ALA A 162 1.24 -1.60 -13.13
C ALA A 162 0.60 -1.29 -11.77
N ASN A 163 0.87 -0.10 -11.23
CA ASN A 163 0.30 0.34 -9.95
C ASN A 163 -1.22 0.43 -10.03
N LEU A 164 -1.81 0.93 -11.12
CA LEU A 164 -3.26 0.97 -11.27
C LEU A 164 -3.87 -0.43 -11.14
N TYR A 165 -3.43 -1.35 -12.00
CA TYR A 165 -4.01 -2.68 -12.10
C TYR A 165 -3.77 -3.53 -10.84
N LEU A 166 -2.55 -3.47 -10.28
CA LEU A 166 -2.22 -4.21 -9.06
C LEU A 166 -2.89 -3.60 -7.85
N ASN A 167 -2.92 -2.27 -7.68
CA ASN A 167 -3.65 -1.68 -6.55
C ASN A 167 -5.15 -1.96 -6.66
N THR A 168 -5.72 -1.96 -7.86
CA THR A 168 -7.12 -2.38 -8.06
C THR A 168 -7.32 -3.83 -7.58
N SER A 169 -6.45 -4.72 -8.02
CA SER A 169 -6.47 -6.15 -7.66
C SER A 169 -6.26 -6.38 -6.16
N ILE A 170 -5.41 -5.59 -5.51
CA ILE A 170 -5.02 -5.75 -4.10
C ILE A 170 -6.00 -5.06 -3.15
N LYS A 171 -6.58 -3.91 -3.55
CA LYS A 171 -7.31 -3.03 -2.63
C LYS A 171 -8.83 -3.11 -2.74
N LEU A 172 -9.39 -3.41 -3.92
CA LEU A 172 -10.84 -3.51 -4.02
C LEU A 172 -11.34 -4.71 -3.23
N TYR A 173 -12.36 -4.53 -2.41
CA TYR A 173 -12.88 -5.61 -1.56
C TYR A 173 -13.48 -6.73 -2.41
N LYS A 174 -14.41 -6.36 -3.30
CA LYS A 174 -15.19 -7.27 -4.15
C LYS A 174 -14.77 -7.18 -5.61
N ILE A 175 -14.25 -8.28 -6.14
CA ILE A 175 -13.86 -8.39 -7.56
C ILE A 175 -14.21 -9.80 -8.01
N SER A 176 -14.84 -9.95 -9.19
CA SER A 176 -15.02 -11.27 -9.78
C SER A 176 -13.66 -11.91 -10.05
N ARG A 177 -13.58 -13.24 -9.94
CA ARG A 177 -12.33 -13.97 -10.18
C ARG A 177 -11.71 -13.65 -11.54
N GLU A 178 -12.53 -13.60 -12.59
CA GLU A 178 -12.09 -13.27 -13.95
C GLU A 178 -11.46 -11.86 -14.03
N ASN A 179 -12.06 -10.87 -13.37
CA ASN A 179 -11.52 -9.50 -13.33
C ASN A 179 -10.22 -9.43 -12.53
N LEU A 180 -10.13 -10.15 -11.40
CA LEU A 180 -8.90 -10.23 -10.60
C LEU A 180 -7.74 -10.86 -11.40
N GLU A 181 -7.99 -11.99 -12.06
CA GLU A 181 -7.02 -12.66 -12.91
C GLU A 181 -6.59 -11.77 -14.08
N LYS A 182 -7.54 -11.15 -14.79
CA LYS A 182 -7.26 -10.20 -15.87
C LYS A 182 -6.43 -9.01 -15.41
N TRP A 183 -6.88 -8.28 -14.39
CA TRP A 183 -6.21 -7.05 -13.93
C TRP A 183 -4.82 -7.33 -13.36
N SER A 184 -4.68 -8.36 -12.53
CA SER A 184 -3.37 -8.75 -12.03
C SER A 184 -2.39 -9.10 -13.17
N SER A 185 -2.87 -9.77 -14.22
CA SER A 185 -2.08 -10.12 -15.41
C SER A 185 -1.58 -8.87 -16.14
N GLU A 186 -2.45 -7.89 -16.37
CA GLU A 186 -2.09 -6.60 -16.97
C GLU A 186 -1.05 -5.84 -16.15
N GLY A 187 -1.17 -5.90 -14.81
CA GLY A 187 -0.20 -5.34 -13.88
C GLY A 187 1.17 -6.00 -13.97
N LEU A 188 1.20 -7.33 -13.94
CA LEU A 188 2.42 -8.13 -14.02
C LEU A 188 3.11 -7.99 -15.40
N ILE A 189 2.36 -7.94 -16.50
CA ILE A 189 2.89 -7.69 -17.85
C ILE A 189 3.62 -6.35 -17.88
N SER A 190 3.05 -5.33 -17.24
CA SER A 190 3.65 -4.00 -17.16
C SER A 190 4.95 -4.01 -16.35
N TYR A 191 5.03 -4.79 -15.27
CA TYR A 191 6.27 -5.00 -14.52
C TYR A 191 7.33 -5.80 -15.28
N GLN A 192 6.94 -6.80 -16.07
CA GLN A 192 7.87 -7.54 -16.93
C GLN A 192 8.50 -6.59 -17.96
N LYS A 193 7.67 -5.80 -18.64
CA LYS A 193 8.12 -4.79 -19.61
C LYS A 193 9.05 -3.76 -18.98
N LEU A 194 8.78 -3.33 -17.74
CA LEU A 194 9.67 -2.45 -16.97
C LEU A 194 11.02 -3.12 -16.68
N TYR A 195 10.98 -4.36 -16.20
CA TYR A 195 12.17 -5.13 -15.90
C TYR A 195 13.06 -5.26 -17.14
N ASP A 196 12.48 -5.66 -18.28
CA ASP A 196 13.19 -5.81 -19.55
C ASP A 196 13.78 -4.48 -20.02
N LEU A 197 13.02 -3.39 -19.89
CA LEU A 197 13.47 -2.05 -20.26
C LEU A 197 14.69 -1.60 -19.43
N TYR A 198 14.69 -1.88 -18.12
CA TYR A 198 15.85 -1.62 -17.27
C TYR A 198 17.03 -2.51 -17.65
N GLN A 199 16.85 -3.81 -17.84
CA GLN A 199 17.93 -4.73 -18.23
C GLN A 199 18.60 -4.31 -19.54
N GLN A 200 17.82 -3.87 -20.53
CA GLN A 200 18.35 -3.45 -21.84
C GLN A 200 19.12 -2.13 -21.81
N ASN A 201 18.76 -1.20 -20.93
CA ASN A 201 19.25 0.18 -20.97
C ASN A 201 20.14 0.56 -19.77
N TRP A 202 20.27 -0.29 -18.75
CA TRP A 202 21.05 0.01 -17.57
C TRP A 202 22.55 -0.08 -17.84
N ASN A 203 23.19 1.08 -18.02
CA ASN A 203 24.64 1.17 -18.20
C ASN A 203 25.18 2.44 -17.53
N ILE A 204 25.84 2.25 -16.38
CA ILE A 204 26.36 3.36 -15.58
C ILE A 204 27.37 4.24 -16.33
N GLN A 205 28.20 3.64 -17.19
CA GLN A 205 29.22 4.37 -17.95
C GLN A 205 28.57 5.25 -19.02
N GLU A 206 27.53 4.76 -19.69
CA GLU A 206 26.74 5.56 -20.62
C GLU A 206 25.94 6.65 -19.90
N PHE A 207 25.37 6.36 -18.72
CA PHE A 207 24.68 7.39 -17.94
C PHE A 207 25.62 8.53 -17.54
N ILE A 208 26.85 8.24 -17.10
CA ILE A 208 27.87 9.26 -16.81
C ILE A 208 28.19 10.11 -18.06
N LYS A 209 28.23 9.52 -19.26
CA LYS A 209 28.43 10.29 -20.50
C LYS A 209 27.22 11.18 -20.81
N ILE A 210 26.01 10.68 -20.60
CA ILE A 210 24.75 11.41 -20.81
C ILE A 210 24.62 12.58 -19.83
N GLU A 211 25.10 12.45 -18.59
CA GLU A 211 25.12 13.53 -17.60
C GLU A 211 25.84 14.77 -18.11
N LYS A 212 26.97 14.61 -18.80
CA LYS A 212 27.73 15.75 -19.35
C LYS A 212 26.88 16.62 -20.28
N ARG A 213 25.83 16.05 -20.88
CA ARG A 213 24.88 16.74 -21.76
C ARG A 213 23.61 17.22 -21.03
N SER A 214 23.24 16.56 -19.94
CA SER A 214 21.88 16.62 -19.38
C SER A 214 21.82 17.08 -17.92
N GLY A 215 22.98 17.25 -17.29
CA GLY A 215 23.14 17.70 -15.92
C GLY A 215 22.97 16.59 -14.87
N LYS A 216 23.54 16.84 -13.69
CA LYS A 216 23.56 15.95 -12.53
C LYS A 216 22.17 15.53 -12.01
N PHE A 217 21.19 16.41 -12.16
CA PHE A 217 19.81 16.17 -11.69
C PHE A 217 19.15 14.99 -12.40
N PHE A 218 19.50 14.74 -13.67
CA PHE A 218 19.01 13.59 -14.44
C PHE A 218 19.37 12.26 -13.77
N ILE A 219 20.66 12.05 -13.47
CA ILE A 219 21.14 10.79 -12.90
C ILE A 219 20.50 10.54 -11.53
N LEU A 220 20.45 11.58 -10.70
CA LEU A 220 19.82 11.51 -9.39
C LEU A 220 18.36 11.05 -9.48
N ASN A 221 17.59 11.63 -10.40
CA ASN A 221 16.20 11.23 -10.63
C ASN A 221 16.07 9.82 -11.20
N LEU A 222 17.00 9.39 -12.06
CA LEU A 222 16.99 8.05 -12.63
C LEU A 222 17.14 7.00 -11.54
N TYR A 223 18.14 7.17 -10.68
CA TYR A 223 18.35 6.29 -9.54
C TYR A 223 17.16 6.32 -8.57
N ARG A 224 16.70 7.52 -8.19
CA ARG A 224 15.52 7.71 -7.33
C ARG A 224 14.30 6.93 -7.83
N THR A 225 13.98 7.10 -9.12
CA THR A 225 12.83 6.46 -9.79
C THR A 225 13.01 4.95 -9.84
N THR A 226 14.21 4.48 -10.15
CA THR A 226 14.54 3.05 -10.21
C THR A 226 14.34 2.38 -8.85
N PHE A 227 14.84 2.98 -7.77
CA PHE A 227 14.65 2.44 -6.42
C PHE A 227 13.17 2.38 -6.05
N GLU A 228 12.42 3.46 -6.30
CA GLU A 228 10.98 3.50 -5.98
C GLU A 228 10.21 2.42 -6.77
N ILE A 229 10.52 2.21 -8.05
CA ILE A 229 9.84 1.22 -8.90
C ILE A 229 10.10 -0.21 -8.46
N PHE A 230 11.37 -0.60 -8.31
CA PHE A 230 11.71 -1.96 -7.90
C PHE A 230 11.20 -2.27 -6.49
N ASN A 231 11.24 -1.29 -5.61
CA ASN A 231 10.68 -1.42 -4.28
C ASN A 231 9.16 -1.64 -4.30
N ASN A 232 8.43 -0.82 -5.06
CA ASN A 232 6.98 -0.98 -5.24
C ASN A 232 6.64 -2.31 -5.91
N MET A 233 7.45 -2.76 -6.87
CA MET A 233 7.31 -4.07 -7.51
C MET A 233 7.37 -5.20 -6.48
N ILE A 234 8.38 -5.21 -5.61
CA ILE A 234 8.51 -6.20 -4.53
C ILE A 234 7.30 -6.16 -3.59
N ILE A 235 6.92 -4.98 -3.09
CA ILE A 235 5.80 -4.82 -2.14
C ILE A 235 4.47 -5.27 -2.76
N ASN A 236 4.19 -4.89 -4.01
CA ASN A 236 2.95 -5.23 -4.70
C ASN A 236 2.90 -6.73 -5.04
N LEU A 237 4.03 -7.35 -5.40
CA LEU A 237 4.09 -8.79 -5.62
C LEU A 237 3.81 -9.56 -4.33
N ILE A 238 4.43 -9.17 -3.22
CA ILE A 238 4.12 -9.74 -1.89
C ILE A 238 2.61 -9.62 -1.63
N SER A 239 2.06 -8.42 -1.76
CA SER A 239 0.64 -8.16 -1.49
C SER A 239 -0.32 -8.93 -2.41
N LEU A 240 0.03 -9.10 -3.69
CA LEU A 240 -0.74 -9.88 -4.64
C LEU A 240 -0.67 -11.38 -4.30
N TYR A 241 0.52 -11.89 -3.97
CA TYR A 241 0.73 -13.28 -3.57
C TYR A 241 -0.13 -13.65 -2.36
N SER A 242 -0.18 -12.75 -1.39
CA SER A 242 -1.03 -12.88 -0.22
C SER A 242 -2.52 -13.05 -0.51
N ARG A 243 -2.99 -12.33 -1.53
CA ARG A 243 -4.39 -12.20 -1.86
C ARG A 243 -4.86 -13.28 -2.83
N SER A 244 -4.01 -13.65 -3.79
CA SER A 244 -4.36 -14.59 -4.85
C SER A 244 -3.12 -15.32 -5.40
N SER A 245 -2.56 -16.21 -4.58
CA SER A 245 -1.39 -17.03 -4.97
C SER A 245 -1.68 -17.92 -6.19
N SER A 246 -2.93 -18.35 -6.40
CA SER A 246 -3.37 -19.11 -7.57
C SER A 246 -3.23 -18.33 -8.87
N THR A 247 -3.43 -17.02 -8.85
CA THR A 247 -3.28 -16.15 -10.03
C THR A 247 -1.81 -16.03 -10.47
N LEU A 248 -0.87 -16.02 -9.51
CA LEU A 248 0.57 -16.07 -9.82
C LEU A 248 1.02 -17.44 -10.35
N LYS A 249 0.32 -18.52 -9.96
CA LYS A 249 0.59 -19.90 -10.43
C LYS A 249 0.05 -20.19 -11.84
N THR A 250 -0.97 -19.46 -12.29
CA THR A 250 -1.73 -19.77 -13.54
C THR A 250 -1.43 -18.83 -14.70
N ASN A 251 -0.74 -17.71 -14.48
CA ASN A 251 -0.45 -16.76 -15.54
C ASN A 251 0.72 -17.20 -16.43
N ASN A 252 0.40 -17.95 -17.49
CA ASN A 252 1.36 -18.55 -18.42
C ASN A 252 2.17 -17.55 -19.27
N SER A 253 1.85 -16.25 -19.24
CA SER A 253 2.45 -15.27 -20.14
C SER A 253 3.69 -14.53 -19.60
N ILE A 254 4.08 -14.74 -18.33
CA ILE A 254 5.07 -13.90 -17.64
C ILE A 254 6.12 -14.74 -16.92
N THR A 255 7.24 -15.02 -17.58
CA THR A 255 8.24 -15.98 -17.11
C THR A 255 8.99 -15.58 -15.85
N PHE A 256 9.22 -14.28 -15.60
CA PHE A 256 10.00 -13.85 -14.43
C PHE A 256 9.22 -13.92 -13.11
N PHE A 257 7.91 -13.68 -13.16
CA PHE A 257 7.03 -13.70 -11.98
C PHE A 257 6.25 -15.01 -11.83
N GLN A 258 6.47 -15.97 -12.74
CA GLN A 258 5.94 -17.31 -12.61
C GLN A 258 6.54 -18.01 -11.40
N SER A 259 5.67 -18.60 -10.60
CA SER A 259 6.06 -19.41 -9.47
C SER A 259 5.12 -20.60 -9.39
N ASP A 260 5.66 -21.81 -9.55
CA ASP A 260 4.92 -23.06 -9.32
C ASP A 260 4.81 -23.40 -7.83
N SER A 261 5.63 -22.74 -7.00
CA SER A 261 5.80 -22.98 -5.58
C SER A 261 6.10 -21.69 -4.81
N ASP A 262 5.76 -21.67 -3.53
CA ASP A 262 6.06 -20.57 -2.60
C ASP A 262 7.57 -20.24 -2.60
N GLU A 263 8.42 -21.27 -2.66
CA GLU A 263 9.88 -21.11 -2.71
C GLU A 263 10.33 -20.43 -4.01
N SER A 264 9.81 -20.83 -5.17
CA SER A 264 10.13 -20.20 -6.45
C SER A 264 9.73 -18.72 -6.49
N PHE A 265 8.56 -18.37 -5.92
CA PHE A 265 8.11 -16.98 -5.80
C PHE A 265 9.08 -16.15 -4.96
N LEU A 266 9.48 -16.67 -3.80
CA LEU A 266 10.40 -15.98 -2.91
C LEU A 266 11.81 -15.86 -3.50
N ILE A 267 12.26 -16.83 -4.29
CA ILE A 267 13.49 -16.74 -5.08
C ILE A 267 13.40 -15.59 -6.08
N SER A 268 12.28 -15.43 -6.79
CA SER A 268 12.06 -14.30 -7.71
C SER A 268 12.10 -12.95 -6.99
N LEU A 269 11.49 -12.83 -5.80
CA LEU A 269 11.60 -11.62 -4.97
C LEU A 269 13.05 -11.33 -4.55
N LYS A 270 13.79 -12.37 -4.14
CA LYS A 270 15.21 -12.24 -3.77
C LYS A 270 16.05 -11.82 -4.97
N ASN A 271 15.76 -12.32 -6.16
CA ASN A 271 16.43 -11.90 -7.39
C ASN A 271 16.17 -10.42 -7.71
N LEU A 272 14.92 -9.96 -7.58
CA LEU A 272 14.59 -8.53 -7.72
C LEU A 272 15.34 -7.66 -6.70
N HIS A 273 15.41 -8.12 -5.46
CA HIS A 273 16.14 -7.39 -4.40
C HIS A 273 17.64 -7.35 -4.65
N ASN A 274 18.25 -8.43 -5.11
CA ASN A 274 19.66 -8.45 -5.51
C ASN A 274 19.93 -7.47 -6.66
N ILE A 275 19.03 -7.39 -7.64
CA ILE A 275 19.13 -6.41 -8.73
C ILE A 275 19.04 -4.98 -8.19
N LEU A 276 18.09 -4.72 -7.28
CA LEU A 276 17.96 -3.43 -6.60
C LEU A 276 19.23 -3.05 -5.84
N GLN A 277 19.85 -4.00 -5.14
CA GLN A 277 21.13 -3.81 -4.45
C GLN A 277 22.25 -3.47 -5.42
N ASN A 278 22.35 -4.17 -6.55
CA ASN A 278 23.34 -3.88 -7.58
C ASN A 278 23.19 -2.45 -8.13
N TYR A 279 21.96 -2.02 -8.43
CA TYR A 279 21.69 -0.64 -8.84
C TYR A 279 22.03 0.38 -7.74
N PHE A 280 21.91 0.01 -6.46
CA PHE A 280 22.33 0.84 -5.33
C PHE A 280 23.85 0.97 -5.21
N GLU A 281 24.59 -0.11 -5.42
CA GLU A 281 26.05 -0.07 -5.43
C GLU A 281 26.60 0.70 -6.64
N ASP A 282 25.94 0.59 -7.80
CA ASP A 282 26.19 1.44 -8.97
C ASP A 282 26.04 2.92 -8.59
N PHE A 283 24.94 3.30 -7.94
CA PHE A 283 24.73 4.68 -7.49
C PHE A 283 25.83 5.18 -6.54
N LYS A 284 26.24 4.36 -5.56
CA LYS A 284 27.32 4.72 -4.64
C LYS A 284 28.65 4.91 -5.37
N THR A 285 28.92 4.04 -6.35
CA THR A 285 30.13 4.13 -7.18
C THR A 285 30.13 5.44 -7.96
N TYR A 286 29.01 5.77 -8.60
CA TYR A 286 28.81 7.06 -9.27
C TYR A 286 29.02 8.25 -8.32
N ALA A 287 28.39 8.23 -7.14
CA ALA A 287 28.52 9.31 -6.16
C ALA A 287 29.98 9.52 -5.69
N ARG A 288 30.75 8.44 -5.51
CA ARG A 288 32.19 8.49 -5.17
C ARG A 288 33.07 8.99 -6.31
N GLN A 289 32.71 8.71 -7.56
CA GLN A 289 33.50 9.19 -8.72
C GLN A 289 33.35 10.69 -8.92
N HIS A 290 32.21 11.26 -8.53
CA HIS A 290 31.93 12.69 -8.70
C HIS A 290 32.30 13.52 -7.47
N LYS A 291 32.59 12.90 -6.32
CA LYS A 291 33.12 13.56 -5.11
C LYS A 291 34.05 12.65 -4.32
N GLN A 292 35.15 13.21 -3.81
CA GLN A 292 36.09 12.48 -2.94
C GLN A 292 35.41 11.92 -1.67
N ASN A 293 34.38 12.59 -1.12
CA ASN A 293 33.48 12.06 -0.09
C ASN A 293 32.00 12.32 -0.42
N ILE A 294 31.15 11.29 -0.28
CA ILE A 294 29.68 11.39 -0.42
C ILE A 294 29.07 12.35 0.61
N GLU A 295 29.74 12.53 1.75
CA GLU A 295 29.34 13.41 2.85
C GLU A 295 29.42 14.91 2.49
N ASP A 296 30.13 15.28 1.43
CA ASP A 296 30.33 16.68 1.03
C ASP A 296 29.16 17.25 0.21
N ASP A 297 28.10 16.47 -0.03
CA ASP A 297 26.90 16.90 -0.75
C ASP A 297 25.64 16.41 -0.01
N PRO A 298 24.92 17.32 0.66
CA PRO A 298 23.72 16.99 1.42
C PRO A 298 22.66 16.22 0.62
N LEU A 299 22.59 16.43 -0.69
CA LEU A 299 21.60 15.80 -1.55
C LEU A 299 21.95 14.32 -1.83
N TYR A 300 23.21 14.02 -2.13
CA TYR A 300 23.65 12.63 -2.26
C TYR A 300 23.57 11.89 -0.93
N GLN A 301 24.01 12.52 0.16
CA GLN A 301 23.96 11.92 1.49
C GLN A 301 22.53 11.53 1.88
N THR A 302 21.56 12.41 1.65
CA THR A 302 20.14 12.16 1.93
C THR A 302 19.57 11.02 1.08
N ILE A 303 19.92 10.96 -0.21
CA ILE A 303 19.45 9.89 -1.11
C ILE A 303 20.07 8.54 -0.72
N VAL A 304 21.38 8.50 -0.45
CA VAL A 304 22.08 7.28 -0.04
C VAL A 304 21.53 6.78 1.29
N SER A 305 21.37 7.63 2.31
CA SER A 305 20.84 7.19 3.60
C SER A 305 19.42 6.65 3.47
N LYS A 306 18.54 7.37 2.76
CA LYS A 306 17.15 6.98 2.52
C LYS A 306 17.04 5.64 1.82
N TYR A 307 17.70 5.46 0.67
CA TYR A 307 17.56 4.23 -0.11
C TYR A 307 18.34 3.06 0.47
N SER A 308 19.40 3.32 1.23
CA SER A 308 20.06 2.29 2.05
C SER A 308 19.07 1.70 3.05
N LEU A 309 18.33 2.54 3.77
CA LEU A 309 17.34 2.09 4.76
C LEU A 309 16.21 1.27 4.11
N ILE A 310 15.60 1.78 3.04
CA ILE A 310 14.53 1.10 2.31
C ILE A 310 15.02 -0.26 1.77
N THR A 311 16.21 -0.30 1.16
CA THR A 311 16.78 -1.54 0.60
C THR A 311 17.07 -2.56 1.70
N LYS A 312 17.55 -2.12 2.87
CA LYS A 312 17.76 -2.99 4.05
C LYS A 312 16.43 -3.59 4.55
N PHE A 313 15.41 -2.76 4.77
CA PHE A 313 14.11 -3.25 5.22
C PHE A 313 13.45 -4.19 4.21
N THR A 314 13.60 -3.92 2.92
CA THR A 314 13.10 -4.80 1.86
C THR A 314 13.78 -6.17 1.89
N GLY A 315 15.09 -6.22 2.08
CA GLY A 315 15.82 -7.48 2.22
C GLY A 315 15.37 -8.28 3.44
N LEU A 316 15.28 -7.62 4.60
CA LEU A 316 14.80 -8.25 5.83
C LEU A 316 13.36 -8.76 5.71
N LEU A 317 12.50 -8.04 4.98
CA LEU A 317 11.12 -8.45 4.72
C LEU A 317 11.06 -9.73 3.88
N ILE A 318 11.82 -9.79 2.78
CA ILE A 318 11.92 -10.98 1.92
C ILE A 318 12.46 -12.17 2.70
N ASP A 319 13.54 -11.98 3.48
CA ASP A 319 14.09 -13.03 4.34
C ASP A 319 13.04 -13.51 5.35
N GLY A 320 12.30 -12.58 5.99
CA GLY A 320 11.20 -12.91 6.91
C GLY A 320 10.16 -13.83 6.26
N TYR A 321 9.73 -13.51 5.04
CA TYR A 321 8.80 -14.36 4.29
C TYR A 321 9.40 -15.70 3.87
N PHE A 322 10.67 -15.69 3.48
CA PHE A 322 11.39 -16.91 3.13
C PHE A 322 11.42 -17.90 4.29
N HIS A 323 11.68 -17.41 5.50
CA HIS A 323 11.65 -18.23 6.69
C HIS A 323 10.24 -18.62 7.11
N LEU A 324 9.23 -17.76 6.91
CA LEU A 324 7.83 -18.11 7.20
C LEU A 324 7.36 -19.30 6.37
N ALA A 325 7.65 -19.30 5.06
CA ALA A 325 7.30 -20.40 4.17
C ALA A 325 7.95 -21.73 4.60
N LYS A 326 9.17 -21.66 5.17
CA LYS A 326 9.83 -22.83 5.76
C LYS A 326 9.20 -23.31 7.06
N VAL A 327 8.49 -22.46 7.83
CA VAL A 327 7.78 -22.89 9.08
C VAL A 327 6.81 -24.01 8.80
N VAL A 328 6.15 -23.92 7.64
CA VAL A 328 5.18 -24.91 7.20
C VAL A 328 5.84 -26.25 6.85
N ASN A 329 7.13 -26.26 6.50
CA ASN A 329 7.83 -27.42 5.94
C ASN A 329 8.90 -28.06 6.85
N ASP A 330 9.67 -27.27 7.60
CA ASP A 330 10.90 -27.72 8.28
C ASP A 330 10.80 -27.80 9.83
N GLY A 331 9.65 -27.44 10.41
CA GLY A 331 9.35 -27.55 11.85
C GLY A 331 9.78 -26.34 12.72
N GLU A 332 9.03 -26.10 13.81
CA GLU A 332 8.99 -24.80 14.52
C GLU A 332 10.33 -24.32 15.12
N ASN A 333 11.15 -25.19 15.74
CA ASN A 333 12.29 -24.77 16.56
C ASN A 333 13.47 -24.18 15.77
N THR A 334 13.86 -24.78 14.64
CA THR A 334 14.97 -24.28 13.80
C THR A 334 14.66 -22.88 13.26
N ILE A 335 13.38 -22.58 13.09
CA ILE A 335 12.91 -21.40 12.37
C ILE A 335 12.66 -20.24 13.32
N LEU A 336 12.26 -20.50 14.57
CA LEU A 336 12.24 -19.49 15.63
C LEU A 336 13.60 -18.78 15.76
N ASN A 337 14.72 -19.50 15.65
CA ASN A 337 16.05 -18.90 15.70
C ASN A 337 16.31 -17.95 14.51
N SER A 338 15.94 -18.35 13.29
CA SER A 338 16.09 -17.50 12.10
C SER A 338 15.21 -16.24 12.16
N PHE A 339 13.96 -16.37 12.62
CA PHE A 339 13.07 -15.23 12.84
C PHE A 339 13.60 -14.25 13.88
N GLN A 340 14.16 -14.78 14.98
CA GLN A 340 14.80 -13.95 15.99
C GLN A 340 15.99 -13.17 15.42
N GLU A 341 16.80 -13.78 14.56
CA GLU A 341 17.91 -13.10 13.90
C GLU A 341 17.41 -11.96 13.01
N ILE A 342 16.37 -12.20 12.21
CA ILE A 342 15.77 -11.19 11.32
C ILE A 342 15.20 -10.02 12.12
N LEU A 343 14.42 -10.30 13.17
CA LEU A 343 13.89 -9.25 14.04
C LEU A 343 15.01 -8.49 14.75
N THR A 344 16.07 -9.17 15.18
CA THR A 344 17.21 -8.50 15.80
C THR A 344 17.85 -7.52 14.80
N LYS A 345 18.15 -7.96 13.57
CA LYS A 345 18.68 -7.08 12.51
C LYS A 345 17.75 -5.91 12.20
N PHE A 346 16.44 -6.16 12.19
CA PHE A 346 15.43 -5.11 11.98
C PHE A 346 15.45 -4.08 13.12
N THR A 347 15.36 -4.53 14.38
CA THR A 347 15.40 -3.64 15.55
C THR A 347 16.72 -2.90 15.69
N ASP A 348 17.85 -3.52 15.34
CA ASP A 348 19.15 -2.85 15.30
C ASP A 348 19.19 -1.75 14.22
N THR A 349 18.59 -2.01 13.06
CA THR A 349 18.46 -1.00 12.00
C THR A 349 17.57 0.16 12.47
N LEU A 350 16.43 -0.13 13.11
CA LEU A 350 15.57 0.90 13.70
C LEU A 350 16.31 1.73 14.75
N LYS A 351 17.11 1.09 15.61
CA LYS A 351 17.90 1.74 16.65
C LYS A 351 18.97 2.65 16.08
N GLN A 352 19.67 2.23 15.02
CA GLN A 352 20.66 3.05 14.31
C GLN A 352 20.03 4.32 13.73
N GLU A 353 18.83 4.19 13.17
CA GLU A 353 18.10 5.28 12.50
C GLU A 353 17.06 5.97 13.42
N ARG A 354 17.12 5.73 14.73
CA ARG A 354 16.11 6.20 15.71
C ARG A 354 15.86 7.70 15.67
N LYS A 355 16.86 8.51 15.29
CA LYS A 355 16.70 9.96 15.12
C LYS A 355 15.69 10.31 14.04
N LEU A 356 15.67 9.57 12.92
CA LEU A 356 14.72 9.78 11.83
C LEU A 356 13.29 9.46 12.29
N PHE A 357 13.10 8.33 12.97
CA PHE A 357 11.79 7.89 13.46
C PHE A 357 11.24 8.72 14.62
N ASN A 358 12.04 9.62 15.19
CA ASN A 358 11.62 10.60 16.18
C ASN A 358 11.45 12.02 15.61
N ASP A 359 11.79 12.27 14.34
CA ASP A 359 11.52 13.55 13.66
C ASP A 359 10.10 13.54 13.07
N GLN A 360 9.26 14.45 13.55
CA GLN A 360 7.88 14.61 13.06
C GLN A 360 7.79 14.85 11.55
N ARG A 361 8.73 15.61 10.98
CA ARG A 361 8.73 15.90 9.54
C ARG A 361 9.00 14.66 8.71
N PHE A 362 9.84 13.77 9.22
CA PHE A 362 10.10 12.49 8.56
C PHE A 362 8.87 11.59 8.64
N VAL A 363 8.32 11.40 9.84
CA VAL A 363 7.15 10.53 10.08
C VAL A 363 5.93 10.97 9.27
N PHE A 364 5.76 12.27 9.04
CA PHE A 364 4.64 12.84 8.26
C PHE A 364 4.99 13.11 6.80
N SER A 365 6.16 12.70 6.34
CA SER A 365 6.51 12.73 4.93
C SER A 365 5.98 11.49 4.21
N ARG A 366 5.92 11.57 2.87
CA ARG A 366 5.69 10.41 1.99
C ARG A 366 6.64 9.24 2.27
N TYR A 367 7.82 9.50 2.81
CA TYR A 367 8.76 8.43 3.19
C TYR A 367 8.38 7.75 4.49
N GLY A 368 7.86 8.51 5.47
CA GLY A 368 7.29 7.92 6.68
C GLY A 368 6.14 6.98 6.34
N GLU A 369 5.26 7.37 5.42
CA GLU A 369 4.18 6.53 4.91
C GLU A 369 4.69 5.24 4.25
N LEU A 370 5.77 5.30 3.47
CA LEU A 370 6.38 4.11 2.89
C LEU A 370 6.96 3.18 3.95
N ILE A 371 7.54 3.73 5.03
CA ILE A 371 8.09 2.93 6.14
C ILE A 371 6.99 2.13 6.85
N VAL A 372 5.77 2.67 6.98
CA VAL A 372 4.64 1.96 7.61
C VAL A 372 4.41 0.59 6.99
N ASN A 373 4.51 0.45 5.66
CA ASN A 373 4.34 -0.82 4.96
C ASN A 373 5.37 -1.89 5.37
N TYR A 374 6.53 -1.50 5.91
CA TYR A 374 7.50 -2.43 6.47
C TYR A 374 7.25 -2.69 7.96
N LEU A 375 6.87 -1.65 8.72
CA LEU A 375 6.63 -1.78 10.16
C LEU A 375 5.51 -2.78 10.45
N GLU A 376 4.44 -2.80 9.65
CA GLU A 376 3.29 -3.69 9.83
C GLU A 376 3.67 -5.19 9.86
N PRO A 377 4.33 -5.77 8.82
CA PRO A 377 4.81 -7.15 8.89
C PRO A 377 5.74 -7.43 10.06
N PHE A 378 6.64 -6.51 10.41
CA PHE A 378 7.57 -6.72 11.51
C PHE A 378 6.92 -6.67 12.89
N ILE A 379 5.84 -5.90 13.08
CA ILE A 379 5.02 -5.96 14.29
C ILE A 379 4.38 -7.34 14.43
N LEU A 380 3.85 -7.91 13.35
CA LEU A 380 3.29 -9.26 13.36
C LEU A 380 4.35 -10.33 13.68
N PHE A 381 5.54 -10.23 13.08
CA PHE A 381 6.65 -11.14 13.38
C PHE A 381 7.11 -11.01 14.84
N ALA A 382 7.18 -9.78 15.37
CA ALA A 382 7.51 -9.53 16.77
C ALA A 382 6.46 -10.11 17.71
N GLY A 383 5.18 -9.87 17.42
CA GLY A 383 4.06 -10.44 18.17
C GLY A 383 4.09 -11.96 18.18
N TYR A 384 4.32 -12.61 17.04
CA TYR A 384 4.48 -14.07 16.96
C TYR A 384 5.58 -14.59 17.91
N LEU A 385 6.78 -14.00 17.87
CA LEU A 385 7.87 -14.42 18.75
C LEU A 385 7.60 -14.12 20.23
N ASP A 386 7.01 -12.97 20.55
CA ASP A 386 6.66 -12.60 21.91
C ASP A 386 5.57 -13.52 22.50
N LYS A 387 4.58 -13.93 21.68
CA LYS A 387 3.56 -14.93 22.04
C LYS A 387 4.17 -16.29 22.35
N MET A 388 5.05 -16.79 21.48
CA MET A 388 5.75 -18.07 21.68
C MET A 388 6.60 -18.06 22.96
N ASN A 389 7.25 -16.93 23.25
CA ASN A 389 8.08 -16.76 24.44
C ASN A 389 7.32 -16.31 25.70
N LYS A 390 6.02 -15.96 25.57
CA LYS A 390 5.19 -15.34 26.62
C LYS A 390 5.85 -14.12 27.28
N LYS A 391 6.58 -13.31 26.50
CA LYS A 391 7.35 -12.15 26.96
C LYS A 391 7.19 -11.03 25.95
N ILE A 392 6.97 -9.79 26.40
CA ILE A 392 6.92 -8.60 25.54
C ILE A 392 8.33 -8.05 25.43
N LYS A 393 9.14 -8.65 24.56
CA LYS A 393 10.51 -8.22 24.31
C LYS A 393 10.60 -7.49 22.99
N TYR A 394 10.17 -8.11 21.90
CA TYR A 394 10.35 -7.60 20.55
C TYR A 394 9.38 -6.46 20.25
N LEU A 395 8.12 -6.56 20.67
CA LEU A 395 7.14 -5.48 20.54
C LEU A 395 7.61 -4.21 21.26
N LYS A 396 8.11 -4.36 22.50
CA LYS A 396 8.67 -3.24 23.28
C LYS A 396 9.88 -2.61 22.59
N LEU A 397 10.78 -3.43 22.02
CA LEU A 397 11.92 -2.92 21.26
C LEU A 397 11.49 -2.12 20.02
N ILE A 398 10.42 -2.55 19.33
CA ILE A 398 9.86 -1.78 18.22
C ILE A 398 9.34 -0.44 18.74
N GLU A 399 8.44 -0.44 19.73
CA GLU A 399 7.86 0.77 20.34
C GLU A 399 8.93 1.79 20.76
N GLU A 400 9.99 1.36 21.44
CA GLU A 400 11.08 2.23 21.89
C GLU A 400 11.84 2.94 20.74
N ASN A 401 11.88 2.31 19.56
CA ASN A 401 12.61 2.80 18.39
C ASN A 401 11.76 3.57 17.37
N ILE A 402 10.42 3.39 17.36
CA ILE A 402 9.50 4.11 16.46
C ILE A 402 8.57 5.09 17.19
N GLY A 403 8.99 5.59 18.37
CA GLY A 403 8.13 6.29 19.32
C GLY A 403 7.24 7.41 18.76
N LYS A 404 7.67 8.16 17.72
CA LYS A 404 6.83 9.21 17.13
C LYS A 404 5.64 8.67 16.32
N TYR A 405 5.75 7.48 15.71
CA TYR A 405 4.61 6.81 15.07
C TYR A 405 3.52 6.45 16.08
N PHE A 406 3.89 6.19 17.34
CA PHE A 406 2.95 5.88 18.43
C PHE A 406 2.68 7.06 19.36
N SER A 407 3.14 8.26 19.01
CA SER A 407 2.70 9.50 19.66
C SER A 407 1.26 9.83 19.24
N GLN A 408 0.56 10.71 19.97
CA GLN A 408 -0.82 11.09 19.63
C GLN A 408 -1.01 11.46 18.15
N SER A 409 -0.17 12.35 17.61
CA SER A 409 -0.25 12.74 16.20
C SER A 409 0.18 11.66 15.22
N GLY A 410 0.97 10.68 15.69
CA GLY A 410 1.29 9.47 14.93
C GLY A 410 0.11 8.51 14.87
N VAL A 411 -0.60 8.31 15.98
CA VAL A 411 -1.81 7.48 16.07
C VAL A 411 -2.94 8.06 15.23
N GLU A 412 -3.14 9.38 15.27
CA GLU A 412 -4.10 10.09 14.42
C GLU A 412 -3.84 9.85 12.92
N ARG A 413 -2.56 9.76 12.51
CA ARG A 413 -2.18 9.56 11.10
C ARG A 413 -2.08 8.09 10.68
N TYR A 414 -1.67 7.21 11.58
CA TYR A 414 -1.41 5.79 11.33
C TYR A 414 -2.14 4.89 12.33
N PRO A 415 -3.48 5.00 12.44
CA PRO A 415 -4.25 4.29 13.46
C PRO A 415 -4.21 2.77 13.28
N GLN A 416 -4.10 2.30 12.04
CA GLN A 416 -3.93 0.88 11.69
C GLN A 416 -2.66 0.28 12.29
N LEU A 417 -1.51 0.94 12.10
CA LEU A 417 -0.21 0.48 12.61
C LEU A 417 -0.22 0.36 14.15
N TYR A 418 -0.78 1.37 14.83
CA TYR A 418 -0.88 1.37 16.29
C TYR A 418 -1.86 0.30 16.80
N SER A 419 -3.02 0.15 16.15
CA SER A 419 -4.02 -0.86 16.54
C SER A 419 -3.49 -2.28 16.36
N LEU A 420 -2.72 -2.53 15.30
CA LEU A 420 -2.04 -3.81 15.07
C LEU A 420 -1.08 -4.14 16.23
N PHE A 421 -0.27 -3.16 16.63
CA PHE A 421 0.62 -3.27 17.79
C PHE A 421 -0.14 -3.55 19.09
N LEU A 422 -1.26 -2.85 19.33
CA LEU A 422 -2.10 -3.07 20.50
C LEU A 422 -2.74 -4.48 20.52
N CYS A 423 -3.19 -4.98 19.37
CA CYS A 423 -3.77 -6.32 19.28
C CYS A 423 -2.74 -7.40 19.66
N GLU A 424 -1.51 -7.30 19.16
CA GLU A 424 -0.43 -8.23 19.53
C GLU A 424 -0.08 -8.12 21.03
N ASN A 425 -0.06 -6.92 21.60
CA ASN A 425 0.14 -6.75 23.05
C ASN A 425 -0.98 -7.39 23.89
N ILE A 426 -2.26 -7.22 23.49
CA ILE A 426 -3.39 -7.85 24.17
C ILE A 426 -3.16 -9.36 24.28
N GLU A 427 -2.78 -10.02 23.19
CA GLU A 427 -2.54 -11.47 23.20
C GLU A 427 -1.41 -11.86 24.14
N VAL A 428 -0.26 -11.18 24.06
CA VAL A 428 0.88 -11.52 24.92
C VAL A 428 0.53 -11.31 26.39
N HIS A 429 -0.20 -10.24 26.72
CA HIS A 429 -0.67 -9.99 28.10
C HIS A 429 -1.69 -11.04 28.57
N ILE A 430 -2.60 -11.49 27.71
CA ILE A 430 -3.50 -12.63 28.00
C ILE A 430 -2.68 -13.88 28.31
N LEU A 431 -1.64 -14.17 27.52
CA LEU A 431 -0.77 -15.34 27.74
C LEU A 431 0.06 -15.24 29.03
N GLN A 432 0.35 -14.03 29.50
CA GLN A 432 1.01 -13.73 30.77
C GLN A 432 0.07 -13.70 31.97
N ASN A 433 -1.25 -13.77 31.74
CA ASN A 433 -2.30 -13.57 32.75
C ASN A 433 -2.27 -12.17 33.42
N ASP A 434 -1.84 -11.12 32.69
CA ASP A 434 -1.83 -9.74 33.18
C ASP A 434 -3.11 -8.98 32.80
N ASN A 435 -4.18 -9.25 33.54
CA ASN A 435 -5.49 -8.65 33.26
C ASN A 435 -5.53 -7.11 33.36
N ILE A 436 -4.59 -6.49 34.09
CA ILE A 436 -4.52 -5.03 34.22
C ILE A 436 -4.01 -4.47 32.88
N LEU A 437 -2.90 -4.98 32.37
CA LEU A 437 -2.36 -4.54 31.10
C LEU A 437 -3.24 -4.90 29.90
N VAL A 438 -3.95 -6.04 29.95
CA VAL A 438 -4.99 -6.36 28.95
C VAL A 438 -6.07 -5.26 28.93
N LEU A 439 -6.57 -4.85 30.09
CA LEU A 439 -7.61 -3.82 30.19
C LEU A 439 -7.12 -2.46 29.68
N GLU A 440 -5.91 -2.04 30.09
CA GLU A 440 -5.31 -0.78 29.63
C GLU A 440 -5.13 -0.77 28.11
N THR A 441 -4.64 -1.87 27.55
CA THR A 441 -4.42 -2.01 26.10
C THR A 441 -5.75 -2.05 25.33
N ALA A 442 -6.78 -2.70 25.88
CA ALA A 442 -8.12 -2.70 25.30
C ALA A 442 -8.77 -1.30 25.27
N ASN A 443 -8.56 -0.48 26.30
CA ASN A 443 -9.04 0.91 26.28
C ASN A 443 -8.30 1.74 25.22
N LYS A 444 -6.97 1.61 25.13
CA LYS A 444 -6.18 2.26 24.07
C LYS A 444 -6.65 1.86 22.67
N LEU A 445 -7.07 0.61 22.49
CA LEU A 445 -7.58 0.11 21.21
C LEU A 445 -8.92 0.75 20.83
N ILE A 446 -9.82 0.93 21.80
CA ILE A 446 -11.07 1.67 21.60
C ILE A 446 -10.77 3.13 21.24
N ASP A 447 -9.89 3.79 21.99
CA ASP A 447 -9.54 5.19 21.73
C ASP A 447 -8.88 5.36 20.34
N ALA A 448 -8.01 4.42 19.96
CA ALA A 448 -7.37 4.41 18.64
C ALA A 448 -8.38 4.18 17.50
N SER A 449 -9.45 3.43 17.75
CA SER A 449 -10.47 3.13 16.73
C SER A 449 -11.18 4.39 16.21
N GLU A 450 -11.32 5.43 17.03
CA GLU A 450 -11.97 6.69 16.64
C GLU A 450 -11.17 7.50 15.60
N TYR A 451 -9.90 7.16 15.36
CA TYR A 451 -9.07 7.83 14.35
C TYR A 451 -9.12 7.16 12.97
N PHE A 452 -9.89 6.08 12.80
CA PHE A 452 -10.06 5.39 11.52
C PHE A 452 -11.05 6.14 10.61
N LEU A 453 -10.74 7.40 10.28
CA LEU A 453 -11.60 8.35 9.57
C LEU A 453 -12.26 7.80 8.29
N TYR A 454 -11.60 6.86 7.62
CA TYR A 454 -12.07 6.27 6.37
C TYR A 454 -12.18 4.76 6.42
N HIS A 455 -12.02 4.12 7.56
CA HIS A 455 -11.90 2.67 7.63
C HIS A 455 -12.98 2.11 8.55
N SER A 456 -14.25 2.36 8.22
CA SER A 456 -15.40 2.01 9.07
C SER A 456 -15.42 0.54 9.52
N ARG A 457 -14.98 -0.39 8.67
CA ARG A 457 -14.77 -1.80 9.03
C ARG A 457 -13.72 -1.97 10.12
N ASP A 458 -12.54 -1.37 9.95
CA ASP A 458 -11.42 -1.53 10.87
C ASP A 458 -11.74 -0.80 12.19
N GLU A 459 -12.35 0.39 12.11
CA GLU A 459 -12.92 1.12 13.24
C GLU A 459 -13.87 0.24 14.06
N PHE A 460 -14.90 -0.31 13.42
CA PHE A 460 -15.87 -1.18 14.09
C PHE A 460 -15.18 -2.41 14.70
N SER A 461 -14.26 -3.03 13.96
CA SER A 461 -13.55 -4.24 14.39
C SER A 461 -12.68 -3.98 15.63
N MET A 462 -11.91 -2.89 15.65
CA MET A 462 -11.06 -2.53 16.79
C MET A 462 -11.91 -2.13 18.01
N TYR A 463 -12.98 -1.36 17.79
CA TYR A 463 -13.93 -0.99 18.84
C TYR A 463 -14.60 -2.21 19.47
N LEU A 464 -15.06 -3.14 18.63
CA LEU A 464 -15.68 -4.39 19.03
C LEU A 464 -14.72 -5.25 19.86
N LEU A 465 -13.49 -5.43 19.38
CA LEU A 465 -12.48 -6.22 20.08
C LEU A 465 -12.14 -5.65 21.45
N GLY A 466 -11.90 -4.34 21.54
CA GLY A 466 -11.63 -3.69 22.82
C GLY A 466 -12.82 -3.80 23.79
N SER A 467 -14.04 -3.60 23.29
CA SER A 467 -15.27 -3.71 24.09
C SER A 467 -15.54 -5.15 24.55
N LEU A 468 -15.32 -6.13 23.68
CA LEU A 468 -15.44 -7.55 24.00
C LEU A 468 -14.42 -7.94 25.07
N THR A 469 -13.17 -7.49 24.94
CA THR A 469 -12.13 -7.72 25.96
C THR A 469 -12.54 -7.16 27.32
N LYS A 470 -13.13 -5.96 27.38
CA LYS A 470 -13.65 -5.37 28.63
C LYS A 470 -14.79 -6.18 29.23
N LEU A 471 -15.70 -6.70 28.40
CA LEU A 471 -16.78 -7.60 28.83
C LEU A 471 -16.22 -8.88 29.43
N LEU A 472 -15.25 -9.52 28.77
CA LEU A 472 -14.61 -10.76 29.22
C LEU A 472 -13.70 -10.58 30.44
N LEU A 473 -13.35 -9.34 30.80
CA LEU A 473 -12.70 -9.02 32.07
C LEU A 473 -13.68 -8.62 33.19
N GLY A 474 -14.99 -8.64 32.93
CA GLY A 474 -16.02 -8.19 33.87
C GLY A 474 -16.02 -6.69 34.14
N ARG A 475 -15.42 -5.88 33.24
CA ARG A 475 -15.33 -4.41 33.35
C ARG A 475 -16.43 -3.68 32.58
N MET A 476 -17.24 -4.41 31.84
CA MET A 476 -18.41 -3.93 31.12
C MET A 476 -19.53 -4.94 31.31
N SER A 477 -20.76 -4.49 31.59
CA SER A 477 -21.92 -5.39 31.65
C SER A 477 -22.35 -5.81 30.24
N GLN A 478 -23.02 -6.95 30.12
CA GLN A 478 -23.54 -7.43 28.83
C GLN A 478 -24.47 -6.41 28.17
N ASN A 479 -25.38 -5.79 28.94
CA ASN A 479 -26.28 -4.75 28.44
C ASN A 479 -25.52 -3.54 27.90
N MET A 480 -24.50 -3.07 28.63
CA MET A 480 -23.67 -1.94 28.18
C MET A 480 -22.88 -2.28 26.92
N PHE A 481 -22.36 -3.51 26.83
CA PHE A 481 -21.66 -3.99 25.64
C PHE A 481 -22.58 -3.94 24.42
N PHE A 482 -23.74 -4.59 24.45
CA PHE A 482 -24.64 -4.61 23.30
C PHE A 482 -25.15 -3.22 22.93
N GLN A 483 -25.45 -2.35 23.89
CA GLN A 483 -25.83 -0.96 23.61
C GLN A 483 -24.70 -0.19 22.91
N SER A 484 -23.46 -0.33 23.38
CA SER A 484 -22.31 0.38 22.83
C SER A 484 -22.00 -0.09 21.40
N ILE A 485 -21.99 -1.40 21.17
CA ILE A 485 -21.74 -1.96 19.83
C ILE A 485 -22.88 -1.62 18.86
N THR A 486 -24.13 -1.72 19.28
CA THR A 486 -25.29 -1.35 18.44
C THR A 486 -25.22 0.12 18.05
N LYS A 487 -24.87 1.00 19.00
CA LYS A 487 -24.67 2.41 18.71
C LYS A 487 -23.57 2.61 17.67
N LYS A 488 -22.39 1.99 17.88
CA LYS A 488 -21.26 2.11 16.95
C LYS A 488 -21.61 1.59 15.55
N LEU A 489 -22.35 0.49 15.46
CA LEU A 489 -22.85 -0.03 14.19
C LEU A 489 -23.81 0.96 13.51
N LEU A 490 -24.75 1.53 14.25
CA LEU A 490 -25.69 2.53 13.70
C LEU A 490 -24.98 3.80 13.23
N ASP A 491 -23.94 4.24 13.94
CA ASP A 491 -23.11 5.39 13.57
C ASP A 491 -22.33 5.11 12.26
N LEU A 492 -22.03 3.84 11.97
CA LEU A 492 -21.26 3.41 10.80
C LEU A 492 -22.09 2.74 9.69
N LYS A 493 -23.39 2.53 9.90
CA LYS A 493 -24.24 1.69 9.03
C LYS A 493 -24.28 2.19 7.59
N ASP A 494 -24.25 3.51 7.40
CA ASP A 494 -24.35 4.14 6.07
C ASP A 494 -23.08 3.91 5.23
N TYR A 495 -22.01 3.42 5.86
CA TYR A 495 -20.76 3.00 5.21
C TYR A 495 -20.71 1.48 4.95
N PHE A 496 -21.74 0.73 5.36
CA PHE A 496 -21.85 -0.71 5.14
C PHE A 496 -23.00 -1.02 4.18
N ASP A 497 -22.77 -1.74 3.08
CA ASP A 497 -23.84 -2.44 2.35
C ASP A 497 -24.73 -3.28 3.29
N ASP A 498 -26.03 -3.30 2.99
CA ASP A 498 -27.07 -3.95 3.77
C ASP A 498 -26.75 -5.42 4.11
N PHE A 499 -26.11 -6.14 3.18
CA PHE A 499 -25.66 -7.51 3.40
C PHE A 499 -24.71 -7.62 4.61
N TYR A 500 -23.75 -6.71 4.75
CA TYR A 500 -22.81 -6.72 5.86
C TYR A 500 -23.43 -6.25 7.16
N VAL A 501 -24.36 -5.30 7.09
CA VAL A 501 -25.14 -4.91 8.27
C VAL A 501 -25.87 -6.15 8.81
N GLN A 502 -26.44 -6.97 7.93
CA GLN A 502 -27.04 -8.25 8.32
C GLN A 502 -26.02 -9.24 8.90
N GLU A 503 -24.87 -9.46 8.24
CA GLU A 503 -23.83 -10.36 8.78
C GLU A 503 -23.30 -9.90 10.14
N ILE A 504 -23.14 -8.59 10.34
CA ILE A 504 -22.74 -8.01 11.63
C ILE A 504 -23.84 -8.28 12.67
N ASN A 505 -25.11 -8.04 12.34
CA ASN A 505 -26.22 -8.30 13.25
C ASN A 505 -26.30 -9.78 13.63
N ASP A 506 -26.23 -10.68 12.66
CA ASP A 506 -26.21 -12.13 12.89
C ASP A 506 -25.03 -12.54 13.78
N TYR A 507 -23.85 -11.95 13.55
CA TYR A 507 -22.68 -12.14 14.41
C TYR A 507 -22.95 -11.68 15.85
N LEU A 508 -23.52 -10.49 16.04
CA LEU A 508 -23.81 -9.93 17.37
C LEU A 508 -24.89 -10.74 18.11
N GLU A 509 -25.88 -11.26 17.40
CA GLU A 509 -26.88 -12.18 17.94
C GLU A 509 -26.23 -13.48 18.42
N ASN A 510 -25.33 -14.07 17.62
CA ASN A 510 -24.58 -15.26 18.04
C ASN A 510 -23.70 -15.01 19.28
N VAL A 511 -23.06 -13.84 19.37
CA VAL A 511 -22.31 -13.43 20.57
C VAL A 511 -23.25 -13.32 21.78
N ARG A 512 -24.43 -12.72 21.61
CA ARG A 512 -25.47 -12.60 22.65
C ARG A 512 -25.93 -13.97 23.14
N ASP A 513 -26.23 -14.87 22.23
CA ASP A 513 -26.70 -16.21 22.56
C ASP A 513 -25.63 -17.03 23.27
N THR A 514 -24.36 -16.91 22.88
CA THR A 514 -23.26 -17.59 23.56
C THR A 514 -23.09 -17.11 24.99
N ILE A 515 -23.14 -15.80 25.19
CA ILE A 515 -23.01 -15.17 26.51
C ILE A 515 -24.17 -15.57 27.43
N ASN A 516 -25.39 -15.71 26.88
CA ASN A 516 -26.60 -16.04 27.63
C ASN A 516 -26.74 -17.54 27.94
N SER A 517 -26.34 -18.42 27.01
CA SER A 517 -26.62 -19.86 27.08
C SER A 517 -25.65 -20.66 27.96
N LYS A 518 -24.46 -20.14 28.28
CA LYS A 518 -23.37 -20.84 29.00
C LYS A 518 -22.97 -22.22 28.42
N THR A 519 -23.52 -22.60 27.26
CA THR A 519 -23.40 -23.93 26.66
C THR A 519 -23.59 -23.83 25.15
N ALA A 520 -22.56 -23.41 24.44
CA ALA A 520 -22.39 -23.74 23.03
C ALA A 520 -20.91 -23.57 22.65
N ILE A 521 -20.38 -24.56 21.95
CA ILE A 521 -19.04 -24.54 21.37
C ILE A 521 -19.12 -23.61 20.16
N PHE A 522 -18.37 -22.51 20.20
CA PHE A 522 -18.17 -21.65 19.03
C PHE A 522 -17.40 -22.45 17.98
N ASN A 523 -18.09 -23.00 16.98
CA ASN A 523 -17.44 -23.46 15.76
C ASN A 523 -17.57 -22.37 14.69
N THR A 524 -16.86 -21.26 14.89
CA THR A 524 -16.63 -20.22 13.87
C THR A 524 -15.46 -20.59 12.95
N LYS A 525 -15.22 -21.89 12.69
CA LYS A 525 -14.46 -22.31 11.52
C LYS A 525 -15.24 -21.91 10.26
N ARG A 526 -15.34 -20.61 9.94
CA ARG A 526 -15.24 -20.19 8.55
C ARG A 526 -13.94 -20.79 8.09
N ASP A 527 -14.01 -21.67 7.11
CA ASP A 527 -12.94 -22.59 6.72
C ASP A 527 -11.57 -21.93 6.82
N ASN A 528 -10.58 -22.72 7.25
CA ASN A 528 -9.16 -22.42 7.38
C ASN A 528 -8.49 -22.00 6.04
N ILE A 529 -9.13 -21.14 5.25
CA ILE A 529 -8.48 -20.35 4.22
C ILE A 529 -7.76 -19.24 4.98
N VAL A 530 -6.65 -19.62 5.59
CA VAL A 530 -5.61 -18.70 6.03
C VAL A 530 -5.11 -18.01 4.77
N ASN A 531 -5.76 -16.92 4.36
CA ASN A 531 -5.14 -15.99 3.45
C ASN A 531 -4.04 -15.31 4.25
N ILE A 532 -2.81 -15.59 3.83
CA ILE A 532 -1.61 -15.41 4.63
C ILE A 532 -1.35 -13.92 4.95
N PHE A 533 -2.10 -12.95 4.35
CA PHE A 533 -1.97 -11.52 4.65
C PHE A 533 -3.24 -10.65 4.56
N ASP A 534 -4.35 -11.05 5.18
CA ASP A 534 -5.12 -10.00 5.86
C ASP A 534 -4.47 -9.83 7.25
N ALA A 535 -3.84 -8.68 7.49
CA ALA A 535 -3.14 -8.39 8.74
C ALA A 535 -4.04 -8.62 9.96
N TYR A 536 -5.36 -8.52 9.80
CA TYR A 536 -6.32 -8.79 10.86
C TYR A 536 -6.73 -10.25 10.94
N THR A 537 -6.75 -11.01 9.84
CA THR A 537 -7.10 -12.46 9.87
C THR A 537 -6.04 -13.32 10.56
N ILE A 538 -4.80 -12.82 10.64
CA ILE A 538 -3.70 -13.44 11.41
C ILE A 538 -3.88 -13.24 12.93
N LEU A 539 -4.67 -12.26 13.36
CA LEU A 539 -4.90 -11.95 14.77
C LEU A 539 -5.91 -12.93 15.39
N LYS A 540 -5.44 -14.14 15.70
CA LYS A 540 -6.19 -15.16 16.45
C LYS A 540 -6.00 -14.97 17.95
N LEU A 541 -6.63 -13.94 18.51
CA LEU A 541 -6.53 -13.63 19.94
C LEU A 541 -7.22 -14.73 20.78
N ASN A 542 -6.53 -15.28 21.76
CA ASN A 542 -7.00 -16.34 22.65
C ASN A 542 -7.89 -15.78 23.76
N LEU A 543 -9.01 -15.17 23.36
CA LEU A 543 -9.99 -14.61 24.27
C LEU A 543 -10.66 -15.68 25.14
N SER A 544 -10.61 -16.96 24.75
CA SER A 544 -11.07 -18.11 25.53
C SER A 544 -10.48 -18.15 26.94
N LYS A 545 -9.23 -17.72 27.12
CA LYS A 545 -8.62 -17.66 28.47
C LYS A 545 -9.33 -16.67 29.39
N LEU A 546 -9.75 -15.53 28.85
CA LEU A 546 -10.49 -14.52 29.61
C LEU A 546 -11.94 -14.96 29.82
N SER A 547 -12.56 -15.51 28.79
CA SER A 547 -13.97 -15.92 28.82
C SER A 547 -14.22 -16.99 29.86
N LEU A 548 -13.41 -18.05 29.89
CA LEU A 548 -13.51 -19.16 30.85
C LEU A 548 -13.36 -18.67 32.31
N ALA A 549 -12.49 -17.69 32.54
CA ALA A 549 -12.27 -17.11 33.87
C ALA A 549 -13.52 -16.37 34.41
N GLN A 550 -14.41 -15.90 33.54
CA GLN A 550 -15.68 -15.27 33.91
C GLN A 550 -16.88 -16.24 33.82
N GLY A 551 -16.63 -17.52 33.58
CA GLY A 551 -17.69 -18.53 33.42
C GLY A 551 -18.44 -18.44 32.09
N TYR A 552 -17.87 -17.74 31.10
CA TYR A 552 -18.30 -17.84 29.71
C TYR A 552 -17.70 -19.11 29.07
N GLY A 553 -18.32 -19.61 28.00
CA GLY A 553 -17.78 -20.72 27.20
C GLY A 553 -16.49 -20.35 26.45
N GLU A 554 -16.02 -21.26 25.60
CA GLU A 554 -14.90 -20.97 24.70
C GLU A 554 -15.29 -19.87 23.70
N ILE A 555 -14.50 -18.80 23.60
CA ILE A 555 -14.75 -17.68 22.69
C ILE A 555 -13.60 -17.61 21.70
N ILE A 556 -13.87 -18.02 20.46
CA ILE A 556 -12.96 -17.84 19.33
C ILE A 556 -13.32 -16.51 18.67
N TYR A 557 -12.51 -15.49 18.92
CA TYR A 557 -12.62 -14.23 18.17
C TYR A 557 -12.12 -14.46 16.75
N THR A 558 -13.04 -14.51 15.80
CA THR A 558 -12.73 -14.34 14.39
C THR A 558 -12.83 -12.86 14.07
N PRO A 559 -11.72 -12.16 13.79
CA PRO A 559 -11.80 -10.80 13.27
C PRO A 559 -12.72 -10.78 12.04
N PHE A 560 -13.42 -9.66 11.82
CA PHE A 560 -14.35 -9.46 10.70
C PHE A 560 -13.64 -9.69 9.36
N ASN A 561 -13.56 -10.95 8.94
CA ASN A 561 -13.14 -11.35 7.62
C ASN A 561 -14.42 -11.79 6.91
N LEU A 562 -15.10 -10.83 6.27
CA LEU A 562 -16.29 -11.08 5.46
C LEU A 562 -15.88 -11.66 4.09
N GLN A 563 -14.86 -12.52 4.07
CA GLN A 563 -14.28 -13.11 2.86
C GLN A 563 -15.10 -14.29 2.32
N GLN A 564 -16.43 -14.24 2.45
CA GLN A 564 -17.26 -14.86 1.42
C GLN A 564 -17.68 -13.76 0.45
N ASP A 565 -16.67 -13.20 -0.20
CA ASP A 565 -16.81 -12.39 -1.41
C ASP A 565 -16.63 -13.28 -2.66
N TYR A 566 -17.03 -14.55 -2.55
CA TYR A 566 -17.57 -15.25 -3.71
C TYR A 566 -19.05 -14.83 -3.78
N ILE A 567 -19.40 -14.01 -4.78
CA ILE A 567 -20.73 -14.18 -5.35
C ILE A 567 -20.71 -15.60 -5.92
N ASP A 568 -21.37 -16.51 -5.22
CA ASP A 568 -21.79 -17.76 -5.80
C ASP A 568 -22.77 -17.46 -6.95
N LEU A 569 -22.50 -18.16 -8.07
CA LEU A 569 -23.24 -18.29 -9.34
C LEU A 569 -22.97 -17.24 -10.42
#